data_AF-A0A8H7T8V4-F1
#
_entry.id   AF-A0A8H7T8V4-F1
#
_cell.length_a   1.000
_cell.length_b   1.000
_cell.length_c   1.000
_cell.angle_alpha   90.00
_cell.angle_beta   90.00
_cell.angle_gamma   90.00
#
_symmetry.space_group_name_H-M   'P 1'
#
loop_
_entity.id
_entity.type
_entity.pdbx_description
1 polymer ?
#
loop_
_entity_poly.entity_id
_entity_poly.type
_entity_poly.pdbx_seq_one_letter_code
_entity_poly.pdbx_strand_id
1 'polypeptide(L)'
;MNLSAWYSAFPTSHVIGPEGLPEKRAQANAKDKSVTIIPFSTIFTAKNKSSIKISEEFDSEFEYEYVDAHPNKEIVFFHKPTRTLIEADLLFNLPATEQYSKSGVDPTTGWATKFFGALQNTRGDAVWQKRMLWYVFSKSDREGFNASMKRINGWGFENLVPCHGDSFVGDGKGVFEKVMQWHLQGKK
;
A
#
# COMPACT_ATOMS: atom_id res chain seq x y z
N MET A 1 -12.86 8.91 -4.75
CA MET A 1 -11.38 9.01 -4.65
C MET A 1 -10.99 10.46 -4.93
N ASN A 2 -10.29 11.10 -3.99
CA ASN A 2 -10.12 12.57 -3.97
C ASN A 2 -9.06 13.11 -4.94
N LEU A 3 -8.53 12.29 -5.85
CA LEU A 3 -7.48 12.69 -6.79
C LEU A 3 -7.86 13.92 -7.64
N SER A 4 -9.13 14.07 -8.05
CA SER A 4 -9.57 15.28 -8.77
C SER A 4 -9.41 16.54 -7.95
N ALA A 5 -9.80 16.50 -6.67
CA ALA A 5 -9.70 17.64 -5.77
C ALA A 5 -8.23 17.97 -5.45
N TRP A 6 -7.41 16.94 -5.17
CA TRP A 6 -5.98 17.12 -4.92
C TRP A 6 -5.26 17.73 -6.11
N TYR A 7 -5.48 17.22 -7.33
CA TYR A 7 -4.85 17.78 -8.51
C TYR A 7 -5.35 19.20 -8.84
N SER A 8 -6.63 19.49 -8.58
CA SER A 8 -7.15 20.86 -8.74
C SER A 8 -6.49 21.84 -7.76
N ALA A 9 -6.19 21.41 -6.54
CA ALA A 9 -5.52 22.25 -5.54
C ALA A 9 -3.99 22.36 -5.77
N PHE A 10 -3.38 21.32 -6.31
CA PHE A 10 -1.94 21.22 -6.56
C PHE A 10 -1.66 20.80 -8.02
N PRO A 11 -1.96 21.67 -9.00
CA PRO A 11 -1.90 21.32 -10.43
C PRO A 11 -0.48 21.08 -10.95
N THR A 12 0.54 21.51 -10.21
CA THR A 12 1.96 21.29 -10.53
C THR A 12 2.54 20.06 -9.82
N SER A 13 1.70 19.25 -9.16
CA SER A 13 2.16 18.05 -8.45
C SER A 13 2.70 17.00 -9.42
N HIS A 14 3.76 16.29 -8.99
CA HIS A 14 4.28 15.13 -9.70
C HIS A 14 3.42 13.91 -9.33
N VAL A 15 2.49 13.53 -10.22
CA VAL A 15 1.53 12.47 -9.92
C VAL A 15 2.14 11.10 -10.26
N ILE A 16 2.21 10.23 -9.25
CA ILE A 16 2.74 8.88 -9.34
C ILE A 16 1.57 7.89 -9.26
N GLY A 17 1.59 6.83 -10.07
CA GLY A 17 0.60 5.77 -9.94
C GLY A 17 1.00 4.47 -10.61
N PRO A 18 0.25 3.39 -10.37
CA PRO A 18 0.45 2.13 -11.07
C PRO A 18 -0.22 2.15 -12.44
N GLU A 19 0.23 1.25 -13.31
CA GLU A 19 -0.45 0.94 -14.57
C GLU A 19 -1.93 0.59 -14.35
N GLY A 20 -2.79 0.91 -15.32
CA GLY A 20 -4.22 0.68 -15.22
C GLY A 20 -4.99 1.80 -14.52
N LEU A 21 -4.36 2.59 -13.63
CA LEU A 21 -5.02 3.71 -12.97
C LEU A 21 -5.38 4.85 -13.95
N PRO A 22 -4.49 5.29 -14.86
CA PRO A 22 -4.85 6.28 -15.88
C PRO A 22 -6.03 5.84 -16.75
N GLU A 23 -6.06 4.58 -17.17
CA GLU A 23 -7.13 4.01 -18.02
C GLU A 23 -8.46 3.94 -17.25
N LYS A 24 -8.45 3.43 -16.01
CA LYS A 24 -9.63 3.43 -15.13
C LYS A 24 -10.17 4.85 -14.95
N ARG A 25 -9.29 5.83 -14.82
CA ARG A 25 -9.66 7.24 -14.66
C ARG A 25 -10.27 7.83 -15.94
N ALA A 26 -9.71 7.51 -17.10
CA ALA A 26 -10.29 7.90 -18.39
C ALA A 26 -11.68 7.27 -18.61
N GLN A 27 -11.84 5.99 -18.27
CA GLN A 27 -13.14 5.30 -18.31
C GLN A 27 -14.16 5.92 -17.35
N ALA A 28 -13.73 6.30 -16.14
CA ALA A 28 -14.58 7.01 -15.20
C ALA A 28 -14.97 8.40 -15.73
N ASN A 29 -14.03 9.18 -16.28
CA ASN A 29 -14.31 10.47 -16.92
C ASN A 29 -15.30 10.35 -18.09
N ALA A 30 -15.23 9.25 -18.85
CA ALA A 30 -16.16 9.01 -19.95
C ALA A 30 -17.61 8.88 -19.47
N LYS A 31 -17.82 8.36 -18.25
CA LYS A 31 -19.14 8.18 -17.63
C LYS A 31 -19.56 9.36 -16.75
N ASP A 32 -18.60 10.03 -16.12
CA ASP A 32 -18.81 11.13 -15.19
C ASP A 32 -17.74 12.21 -15.40
N LYS A 33 -18.16 13.36 -15.94
CA LYS A 33 -17.26 14.47 -16.27
C LYS A 33 -16.71 15.21 -15.05
N SER A 34 -17.23 14.96 -13.85
CA SER A 34 -16.63 15.46 -12.61
C SER A 34 -15.27 14.80 -12.31
N VAL A 35 -15.02 13.60 -12.84
CA VAL A 35 -13.73 12.92 -12.70
C VAL A 35 -12.73 13.50 -13.70
N THR A 36 -11.89 14.43 -13.26
CA THR A 36 -10.86 15.05 -14.11
C THR A 36 -9.84 14.06 -14.65
N ILE A 37 -9.39 14.21 -15.91
CA ILE A 37 -8.20 13.50 -16.41
C ILE A 37 -6.97 14.15 -15.79
N ILE A 38 -6.09 13.34 -15.20
CA ILE A 38 -4.87 13.81 -14.53
C ILE A 38 -3.67 13.30 -15.32
N PRO A 39 -2.67 14.16 -15.64
CA PRO A 39 -1.40 13.71 -16.20
C PRO A 39 -0.59 13.00 -15.12
N PHE A 40 -0.37 11.70 -15.28
CA PHE A 40 0.54 10.94 -14.42
C PHE A 40 1.97 11.15 -14.92
N SER A 41 2.82 11.73 -14.06
CA SER A 41 4.23 11.99 -14.35
C SER A 41 5.06 10.71 -14.31
N THR A 42 4.74 9.78 -13.40
CA THR A 42 5.41 8.48 -13.30
C THR A 42 4.39 7.36 -13.21
N ILE A 43 4.53 6.36 -14.07
CA ILE A 43 3.68 5.16 -14.07
C ILE A 43 4.54 3.93 -13.81
N PHE A 44 4.26 3.25 -12.69
CA PHE A 44 4.86 1.96 -12.36
C PHE A 44 4.21 0.83 -13.18
N THR A 45 5.04 0.01 -13.81
CA THR A 45 4.65 -1.18 -14.57
C THR A 45 5.52 -2.35 -14.15
N ALA A 46 5.06 -3.58 -14.37
CA ALA A 46 5.88 -4.76 -14.11
C ALA A 46 7.22 -4.74 -14.89
N LYS A 47 7.24 -4.09 -16.06
CA LYS A 47 8.42 -4.00 -16.94
C LYS A 47 9.48 -3.02 -16.47
N ASN A 48 9.09 -1.92 -15.82
CA ASN A 48 10.01 -0.85 -15.43
C ASN A 48 10.30 -0.81 -13.92
N LYS A 49 9.64 -1.62 -13.09
CA LYS A 49 9.74 -1.52 -11.62
C LYS A 49 11.16 -1.60 -11.04
N SER A 50 12.09 -2.23 -11.75
CA SER A 50 13.50 -2.36 -11.32
C SER A 50 14.39 -1.18 -11.73
N SER A 51 13.97 -0.36 -12.70
CA SER A 51 14.78 0.72 -13.28
C SER A 51 14.12 2.10 -13.25
N ILE A 52 12.83 2.16 -12.90
CA ILE A 52 12.06 3.41 -12.85
C ILE A 52 12.62 4.37 -11.80
N LYS A 53 12.65 5.65 -12.16
CA LYS A 53 13.09 6.78 -11.35
C LYS A 53 11.99 7.85 -11.35
N ILE A 54 11.74 8.46 -10.20
CA ILE A 54 10.68 9.48 -10.05
C ILE A 54 11.30 10.86 -10.29
N SER A 55 12.27 11.24 -9.47
CA SER A 55 13.11 12.43 -9.61
C SER A 55 14.34 12.28 -8.73
N GLU A 56 15.40 13.02 -9.02
CA GLU A 56 16.63 12.96 -8.21
C GLU A 56 16.36 13.28 -6.73
N GLU A 57 15.58 14.34 -6.46
CA GLU A 57 15.19 14.73 -5.10
C GLU A 57 14.41 13.62 -4.40
N PHE A 58 13.39 13.05 -5.04
CA PHE A 58 12.56 12.00 -4.44
C PHE A 58 13.37 10.71 -4.22
N ASP A 59 14.15 10.29 -5.20
CA ASP A 59 14.96 9.07 -5.14
C ASP A 59 16.12 9.19 -4.12
N SER A 60 16.52 10.42 -3.77
CA SER A 60 17.49 10.67 -2.71
C SER A 60 16.95 10.30 -1.32
N GLU A 61 15.64 10.40 -1.10
CA GLU A 61 14.99 10.14 0.20
C GLU A 61 14.19 8.83 0.24
N PHE A 62 13.74 8.32 -0.90
CA PHE A 62 12.87 7.15 -0.96
C PHE A 62 13.53 5.94 -1.66
N GLU A 63 13.26 4.76 -1.11
CA GLU A 63 13.21 3.52 -1.88
C GLU A 63 11.75 3.17 -2.14
N TYR A 64 11.46 2.40 -3.19
CA TYR A 64 10.08 2.00 -3.51
C TYR A 64 10.05 0.65 -4.22
N GLU A 65 8.98 -0.11 -4.01
CA GLU A 65 8.70 -1.41 -4.65
C GLU A 65 7.29 -1.40 -5.22
N TYR A 66 7.18 -1.72 -6.51
CA TYR A 66 5.90 -2.00 -7.13
C TYR A 66 5.60 -3.49 -7.06
N VAL A 67 4.66 -3.86 -6.18
CA VAL A 67 4.20 -5.23 -5.99
C VAL A 67 3.12 -5.53 -7.04
N ASP A 68 3.55 -5.69 -8.28
CA ASP A 68 2.69 -5.95 -9.44
C ASP A 68 1.87 -7.24 -9.32
N ALA A 69 2.34 -8.20 -8.53
CA ALA A 69 1.62 -9.43 -8.17
C ALA A 69 0.39 -9.17 -7.29
N HIS A 70 0.36 -8.07 -6.52
CA HIS A 70 -0.77 -7.71 -5.67
C HIS A 70 -1.97 -7.29 -6.55
N PRO A 71 -3.21 -7.71 -6.26
CA PRO A 71 -4.38 -7.40 -7.09
C PRO A 71 -4.66 -5.90 -7.23
N ASN A 72 -4.30 -5.11 -6.20
CA ASN A 72 -4.46 -3.66 -6.23
C ASN A 72 -3.30 -2.92 -6.90
N LYS A 73 -2.29 -3.63 -7.43
CA LYS A 73 -1.09 -3.01 -8.05
C LYS A 73 -0.40 -2.05 -7.09
N GLU A 74 0.03 -2.63 -5.99
CA GLU A 74 0.49 -1.92 -4.79
C GLU A 74 1.86 -1.26 -5.00
N ILE A 75 2.04 -0.03 -4.50
CA ILE A 75 3.33 0.68 -4.50
C ILE A 75 3.68 1.00 -3.06
N VAL A 76 4.76 0.39 -2.58
CA VAL A 76 5.28 0.59 -1.23
C VAL A 76 6.46 1.55 -1.28
N PHE A 77 6.48 2.50 -0.37
CA PHE A 77 7.55 3.48 -0.22
C PHE A 77 8.29 3.28 1.10
N PHE A 78 9.61 3.44 1.08
CA PHE A 78 10.43 3.51 2.26
C PHE A 78 11.12 4.87 2.31
N HIS A 79 10.69 5.71 3.25
CA HIS A 79 11.30 7.00 3.51
C HIS A 79 12.54 6.81 4.38
N LYS A 80 13.73 6.87 3.75
CA LYS A 80 15.04 6.58 4.36
C LYS A 80 15.31 7.44 5.61
N PRO A 81 15.14 8.78 5.60
CA PRO A 81 15.49 9.63 6.74
C PRO A 81 14.72 9.29 8.02
N THR A 82 13.42 9.03 7.92
CA THR A 82 12.56 8.71 9.09
C THR A 82 12.44 7.22 9.37
N ARG A 83 13.07 6.39 8.54
CA ARG A 83 12.98 4.94 8.57
C ARG A 83 11.53 4.42 8.55
N THR A 84 10.69 5.02 7.69
CA THR A 84 9.24 4.74 7.67
C THR A 84 8.85 4.00 6.39
N LEU A 85 8.23 2.84 6.55
CA LEU A 85 7.54 2.14 5.48
C LEU A 85 6.12 2.72 5.34
N ILE A 86 5.76 3.14 4.13
CA ILE A 86 4.44 3.66 3.79
C ILE A 86 3.87 2.73 2.73
N GLU A 87 2.71 2.17 3.01
CA GLU A 87 2.04 1.23 2.11
C GLU A 87 0.54 1.52 2.06
N ALA A 88 -0.12 1.09 0.98
CA ALA A 88 -1.55 1.22 0.83
C ALA A 88 -2.27 -0.02 1.38
N ASP A 89 -2.53 -1.02 0.53
CA ASP A 89 -3.32 -2.19 0.91
C ASP A 89 -2.49 -3.47 1.10
N LEU A 90 -1.19 -3.33 1.40
CA LEU A 90 -0.30 -4.47 1.56
C LEU A 90 -0.53 -5.19 2.90
N LEU A 91 -0.67 -4.46 4.00
CA LEU A 91 -1.10 -5.02 5.27
C LEU A 91 -2.09 -4.09 5.96
N PHE A 92 -2.92 -4.65 6.83
CA PHE A 92 -3.89 -3.87 7.60
C PHE A 92 -3.63 -3.98 9.10
N ASN A 93 -4.04 -2.93 9.83
CA ASN A 93 -4.00 -2.89 11.28
C ASN A 93 -5.30 -2.37 11.88
N LEU A 94 -6.41 -3.06 11.62
CA LEU A 94 -7.72 -2.61 12.07
C LEU A 94 -7.97 -2.91 13.57
N PRO A 95 -8.85 -2.12 14.24
CA PRO A 95 -9.62 -0.99 13.71
C PRO A 95 -8.77 0.27 13.46
N ALA A 96 -9.26 1.17 12.62
CA ALA A 96 -8.59 2.41 12.23
C ALA A 96 -8.82 3.55 13.24
N THR A 97 -8.43 3.35 14.50
CA THR A 97 -8.68 4.29 15.61
C THR A 97 -8.05 5.66 15.36
N GLU A 98 -6.79 5.71 14.93
CA GLU A 98 -6.05 6.93 14.63
C GLU A 98 -6.72 7.71 13.50
N GLN A 99 -7.07 7.01 12.41
CA GLN A 99 -7.72 7.63 11.24
C GLN A 99 -9.09 8.22 11.57
N TYR A 100 -9.82 7.61 12.52
CA TYR A 100 -11.15 8.06 12.95
C TYR A 100 -11.12 9.00 14.17
N SER A 101 -9.96 9.26 14.78
CA SER A 101 -9.83 10.03 16.02
C SER A 101 -10.47 11.44 15.98
N LYS A 102 -10.60 12.04 14.79
CA LYS A 102 -11.17 13.37 14.58
C LYS A 102 -12.50 13.37 13.81
N SER A 103 -13.09 12.21 13.53
CA SER A 103 -14.33 12.11 12.73
C SER A 103 -15.60 12.12 13.58
N GLY A 104 -15.50 11.82 14.88
CA GLY A 104 -16.66 11.57 15.75
C GLY A 104 -17.39 10.25 15.45
N VAL A 105 -16.82 9.41 14.58
CA VAL A 105 -17.37 8.10 14.20
C VAL A 105 -16.55 7.00 14.87
N ASP A 106 -17.22 6.04 15.51
CA ASP A 106 -16.55 4.86 16.07
C ASP A 106 -15.99 3.98 14.92
N PRO A 107 -14.67 3.70 14.88
CA PRO A 107 -14.02 2.93 13.82
C PRO A 107 -14.48 1.46 13.76
N THR A 108 -15.30 1.02 14.72
CA THR A 108 -15.91 -0.32 14.79
C THR A 108 -17.39 -0.32 14.44
N THR A 109 -17.95 0.80 13.97
CA THR A 109 -19.38 0.90 13.63
C THR A 109 -19.75 -0.06 12.49
N GLY A 110 -20.78 -0.88 12.71
CA GLY A 110 -21.32 -1.82 11.73
C GLY A 110 -20.75 -3.25 11.85
N TRP A 111 -21.60 -4.25 11.63
CA TRP A 111 -21.24 -5.66 11.78
C TRP A 111 -20.15 -6.10 10.79
N ALA A 112 -20.20 -5.61 9.55
CA ALA A 112 -19.19 -5.90 8.52
C ALA A 112 -17.82 -5.32 8.91
N THR A 113 -17.78 -4.10 9.44
CA THR A 113 -16.56 -3.45 9.93
C THR A 113 -15.93 -4.24 11.08
N LYS A 114 -16.74 -4.67 12.06
CA LYS A 114 -16.26 -5.50 13.17
C LYS A 114 -15.70 -6.84 12.69
N PHE A 115 -16.41 -7.49 11.76
CA PHE A 115 -15.96 -8.74 11.18
C PHE A 115 -14.64 -8.59 10.42
N PHE A 116 -14.55 -7.59 9.53
CA PHE A 116 -13.32 -7.32 8.78
C PHE A 116 -12.18 -6.93 9.72
N GLY A 117 -12.43 -6.08 10.71
CA GLY A 117 -11.45 -5.70 11.73
C GLY A 117 -10.98 -6.87 12.61
N ALA A 118 -11.81 -7.88 12.82
CA ALA A 118 -11.40 -9.10 13.52
C ALA A 118 -10.45 -9.99 12.69
N LEU A 119 -10.53 -9.94 11.35
CA LEU A 119 -9.70 -10.73 10.44
C LEU A 119 -8.45 -9.98 9.97
N GLN A 120 -8.56 -8.67 9.76
CA GLN A 120 -7.55 -7.82 9.13
C GLN A 120 -6.86 -6.91 10.15
N ASN A 121 -6.20 -7.57 11.11
CA ASN A 121 -5.41 -6.92 12.14
C ASN A 121 -4.13 -7.69 12.40
N THR A 122 -3.23 -7.09 13.17
CA THR A 122 -1.90 -7.64 13.47
C THR A 122 -1.80 -8.33 14.83
N ARG A 123 -2.92 -8.52 15.55
CA ARG A 123 -2.94 -9.12 16.90
C ARG A 123 -2.61 -10.62 16.84
N GLY A 124 -2.02 -11.14 17.92
CA GLY A 124 -1.55 -12.53 17.98
C GLY A 124 -0.60 -12.84 16.83
N ASP A 125 -0.78 -14.01 16.19
CA ASP A 125 0.04 -14.47 15.06
C ASP A 125 -0.37 -13.88 13.69
N ALA A 126 -1.37 -13.00 13.65
CA ALA A 126 -1.92 -12.41 12.41
C ALA A 126 -2.31 -13.45 11.34
N VAL A 127 -2.76 -14.63 11.75
CA VAL A 127 -2.98 -15.79 10.85
C VAL A 127 -3.98 -15.51 9.71
N TRP A 128 -5.00 -14.69 9.95
CA TRP A 128 -5.99 -14.36 8.93
C TRP A 128 -5.46 -13.41 7.86
N GLN A 129 -4.59 -12.45 8.22
CA GLN A 129 -3.85 -11.66 7.23
C GLN A 129 -2.91 -12.55 6.42
N LYS A 130 -2.14 -13.44 7.08
CA LYS A 130 -1.27 -14.41 6.38
C LYS A 130 -2.04 -15.23 5.35
N ARG A 131 -3.24 -15.72 5.71
CA ARG A 131 -4.12 -16.46 4.79
C ARG A 131 -4.61 -15.59 3.63
N MET A 132 -5.03 -14.36 3.88
CA MET A 132 -5.46 -13.44 2.82
C MET A 132 -4.31 -13.16 1.84
N LEU A 133 -3.14 -12.81 2.36
CA LEU A 133 -1.95 -12.57 1.56
C LEU A 133 -1.59 -13.78 0.70
N TRP A 134 -1.57 -14.97 1.30
CA TRP A 134 -1.12 -16.18 0.64
C TRP A 134 -2.10 -16.76 -0.39
N TYR A 135 -3.40 -16.79 -0.06
CA TYR A 135 -4.42 -17.44 -0.89
C TYR A 135 -5.15 -16.48 -1.81
N VAL A 136 -5.13 -15.17 -1.52
CA VAL A 136 -5.83 -14.15 -2.30
C VAL A 136 -4.84 -13.23 -2.99
N PHE A 137 -4.05 -12.46 -2.24
CA PHE A 137 -3.28 -11.36 -2.83
C PHE A 137 -2.07 -11.82 -3.64
N SER A 138 -1.43 -12.92 -3.24
CA SER A 138 -0.32 -13.50 -3.98
C SER A 138 -0.75 -14.60 -4.97
N LYS A 139 -2.05 -14.82 -5.18
CA LYS A 139 -2.54 -16.02 -5.90
C LYS A 139 -2.07 -16.07 -7.35
N SER A 140 -2.03 -14.93 -8.03
CA SER A 140 -1.65 -14.83 -9.45
C SER A 140 -0.15 -15.04 -9.69
N ASP A 141 0.69 -14.57 -8.77
CA ASP A 141 2.13 -14.75 -8.83
C ASP A 141 2.73 -14.70 -7.41
N ARG A 142 2.83 -15.87 -6.79
CA ARG A 142 3.36 -15.98 -5.43
C ARG A 142 4.88 -15.79 -5.39
N GLU A 143 5.58 -16.19 -6.44
CA GLU A 143 7.04 -16.05 -6.48
C GLU A 143 7.45 -14.59 -6.59
N GLY A 144 6.80 -13.83 -7.48
CA GLY A 144 6.97 -12.38 -7.59
C GLY A 144 6.58 -11.67 -6.30
N PHE A 145 5.46 -12.04 -5.68
CA PHE A 145 5.06 -11.50 -4.38
C PHE A 145 6.12 -11.76 -3.29
N ASN A 146 6.63 -12.98 -3.19
CA ASN A 146 7.69 -13.34 -2.24
C ASN A 146 8.97 -12.53 -2.48
N ALA A 147 9.34 -12.31 -3.74
CA ALA A 147 10.51 -11.50 -4.09
C ALA A 147 10.35 -10.05 -3.63
N SER A 148 9.18 -9.44 -3.86
CA SER A 148 8.85 -8.10 -3.38
C SER A 148 8.89 -8.02 -1.85
N MET A 149 8.29 -8.99 -1.13
CA MET A 149 8.31 -9.00 0.34
C MET A 149 9.73 -9.13 0.89
N LYS A 150 10.59 -9.93 0.25
CA LYS A 150 12.01 -10.04 0.64
C LYS A 150 12.78 -8.76 0.37
N ARG A 151 12.51 -8.08 -0.76
CA ARG A 151 13.14 -6.79 -1.07
C ARG A 151 12.74 -5.72 -0.06
N ILE A 152 11.44 -5.59 0.22
CA ILE A 152 10.92 -4.68 1.25
C ILE A 152 11.53 -5.04 2.61
N ASN A 153 11.58 -6.34 2.97
CA ASN A 153 12.22 -6.77 4.21
C ASN A 153 13.75 -6.54 4.24
N GLY A 154 14.40 -6.29 3.11
CA GLY A 154 15.80 -5.89 3.07
C GLY A 154 16.02 -4.43 3.48
N TRP A 155 14.97 -3.61 3.50
CA TRP A 155 15.07 -2.20 3.90
C TRP A 155 15.13 -2.03 5.42
N GLY A 156 15.77 -0.93 5.84
CA GLY A 156 16.02 -0.59 7.25
C GLY A 156 14.91 0.20 7.94
N PHE A 157 13.63 -0.03 7.61
CA PHE A 157 12.52 0.65 8.26
C PHE A 157 12.30 0.18 9.70
N GLU A 158 11.78 1.10 10.53
CA GLU A 158 11.40 0.90 11.93
C GLU A 158 9.93 1.25 12.14
N ASN A 159 9.42 2.23 11.39
CA ASN A 159 8.01 2.64 11.44
C ASN A 159 7.24 2.05 10.24
N LEU A 160 5.93 1.88 10.39
CA LEU A 160 5.05 1.39 9.34
C LEU A 160 3.72 2.15 9.37
N VAL A 161 3.33 2.70 8.23
CA VAL A 161 2.07 3.44 8.04
C VAL A 161 1.22 2.74 6.98
N PRO A 162 0.14 2.05 7.37
CA PRO A 162 -0.81 1.44 6.44
C PRO A 162 -1.86 2.44 5.94
N CYS A 163 -2.53 2.18 4.81
CA CYS A 163 -3.71 2.96 4.41
C CYS A 163 -4.95 2.62 5.26
N HIS A 164 -4.98 1.43 5.87
CA HIS A 164 -6.07 0.97 6.72
C HIS A 164 -5.58 0.48 8.07
N GLY A 165 -5.89 1.23 9.13
CA GLY A 165 -5.52 0.90 10.50
C GLY A 165 -4.64 1.93 11.17
N ASP A 166 -4.18 1.57 12.36
CA ASP A 166 -3.29 2.42 13.17
C ASP A 166 -1.82 2.20 12.75
N SER A 167 -1.02 3.26 12.85
CA SER A 167 0.40 3.25 12.50
C SER A 167 1.22 2.51 13.56
N PHE A 168 2.37 1.97 13.16
CA PHE A 168 3.35 1.40 14.09
C PHE A 168 4.58 2.30 14.15
N VAL A 169 4.85 2.85 15.33
CA VAL A 169 6.06 3.63 15.61
C VAL A 169 7.03 2.77 16.42
N GLY A 170 8.20 2.48 15.85
CA GLY A 170 9.28 1.70 16.47
C GLY A 170 9.21 0.17 16.33
N ASP A 171 8.05 -0.42 16.02
CA ASP A 171 7.89 -1.89 15.83
C ASP A 171 7.30 -2.27 14.46
N GLY A 172 7.37 -1.37 13.49
CA GLY A 172 6.89 -1.62 12.12
C GLY A 172 7.58 -2.83 11.48
N LYS A 173 8.88 -3.02 11.75
CA LYS A 173 9.67 -4.14 11.22
C LYS A 173 9.20 -5.49 11.75
N GLY A 174 9.07 -5.63 13.06
CA GLY A 174 8.63 -6.87 13.70
C GLY A 174 7.22 -7.25 13.26
N VAL A 175 6.33 -6.26 13.14
CA VAL A 175 4.97 -6.47 12.60
C VAL A 175 4.99 -6.92 11.15
N PHE A 176 5.78 -6.28 10.29
CA PHE A 176 5.92 -6.67 8.88
C PHE A 176 6.40 -8.12 8.76
N GLU A 177 7.47 -8.49 9.46
CA GLU A 177 8.02 -9.85 9.44
C GLU A 177 7.04 -10.89 9.97
N LYS A 178 6.29 -10.54 11.02
CA LYS A 178 5.21 -11.37 11.55
C LYS A 178 4.12 -11.60 10.50
N VAL A 179 3.61 -10.55 9.86
CA VAL A 179 2.50 -10.65 8.89
C VAL A 179 2.98 -11.34 7.59
N MET A 180 4.18 -11.03 7.12
CA MET A 180 4.75 -11.55 5.88
C MET A 180 5.49 -12.88 6.05
N GLN A 181 5.48 -13.47 7.25
CA GLN A 181 6.26 -14.67 7.61
C GLN A 181 6.20 -15.77 6.55
N TRP A 182 5.01 -16.12 6.05
CA TRP A 182 4.85 -17.18 5.05
C TRP A 182 5.52 -16.84 3.71
N HIS A 183 5.54 -15.57 3.32
CA HIS A 183 6.21 -15.10 2.09
C HIS A 183 7.73 -14.95 2.26
N LEU A 184 8.20 -14.65 3.48
CA LEU A 184 9.62 -14.56 3.80
C LEU A 184 10.27 -15.95 3.94
N GLN A 185 9.56 -16.89 4.57
CA GLN A 185 10.04 -18.26 4.84
C GLN A 185 9.66 -19.27 3.76
N GLY A 186 8.62 -18.98 2.97
CA GLY A 186 8.09 -19.89 1.97
C GLY A 186 9.13 -20.30 0.94
N LYS A 187 9.39 -21.61 0.88
CA LYS A 187 9.84 -22.31 -0.32
C LYS A 187 8.63 -23.06 -0.87
N LYS A 188 8.61 -23.27 -2.19
CA LYS A 188 7.55 -23.92 -2.96
C LYS A 188 6.80 -25.02 -2.22
#